data_AF-A0A455UI58-F1
#
_entry.id   AF-A0A455UI58-F1
#
_cell.length_a   1.000
_cell.length_b   1.000
_cell.length_c   1.000
_cell.angle_alpha   90.00
_cell.angle_beta   90.00
_cell.angle_gamma   90.00
#
_symmetry.space_group_name_H-M   'P 1'
#
loop_
_entity.id
_entity.type
_entity.pdbx_description
1 polymer ?
#
loop_
_entity_poly.entity_id
_entity_poly.type
_entity_poly.pdbx_seq_one_letter_code
_entity_poly.pdbx_strand_id
1 'polypeptide(L)'
;MLVVLSLALFITGCALAPGGDIDYEAPESESPDLMKIVDIKPITPELIWAQETQEPPVHPVTEELRNELSDYEYTVGVGDVLSIVVYDHPELTIPTGGERSAVEAGNIVRSDGTIFYPFIGRVHVAGKTTEEIRVQLTRGLADFLTEPQIDVFIAAFNSKRFHVTGAVASPGSVPVTNVPLTILDAVNEVGGPTDNAFGMKCIYSVMARKNSSRFSPY
;
A
#
# COMPACT_ATOMS: atom_id res chain seq x y z
N MET A 1 -18.59 91.41 -35.75
CA MET A 1 -18.67 90.54 -36.96
C MET A 1 -17.38 89.76 -37.26
N LEU A 2 -16.31 89.85 -36.43
CA LEU A 2 -15.07 89.07 -36.61
C LEU A 2 -15.00 87.81 -35.72
N VAL A 3 -15.72 87.80 -34.58
CA VAL A 3 -15.68 86.70 -33.59
C VAL A 3 -16.47 85.47 -34.06
N VAL A 4 -17.54 85.68 -34.84
CA VAL A 4 -18.39 84.58 -35.37
C VAL A 4 -17.65 83.78 -36.46
N LEU A 5 -16.71 84.42 -37.18
CA LEU A 5 -15.94 83.77 -38.24
C LEU A 5 -14.83 82.85 -37.69
N SER A 6 -14.30 83.15 -36.49
CA SER A 6 -13.27 82.35 -35.81
C SER A 6 -13.82 81.03 -35.26
N LEU A 7 -15.08 81.03 -34.78
CA LEU A 7 -15.70 79.84 -34.19
C LEU A 7 -16.07 78.77 -35.25
N ALA A 8 -16.31 79.17 -36.50
CA ALA A 8 -16.64 78.26 -37.59
C ALA A 8 -15.44 77.41 -38.06
N LEU A 9 -14.20 77.87 -37.85
CA LEU A 9 -12.99 77.14 -38.25
C LEU A 9 -12.66 75.95 -37.34
N PHE A 10 -13.13 75.96 -36.10
CA PHE A 10 -12.83 74.88 -35.12
C PHE A 10 -13.75 73.66 -35.26
N ILE A 11 -14.89 73.77 -35.95
CA ILE A 11 -15.90 72.69 -36.03
C ILE A 11 -15.64 71.74 -37.22
N THR A 12 -14.82 72.14 -38.21
CA THR A 12 -14.50 71.30 -39.38
C THR A 12 -13.39 70.26 -39.14
N GLY A 13 -12.89 70.12 -37.91
CA GLY A 13 -11.76 69.23 -37.57
C GLY A 13 -12.04 67.73 -37.58
N CYS A 14 -13.29 67.28 -37.70
CA CYS A 14 -13.64 65.85 -37.58
C CYS A 14 -13.94 65.14 -38.91
N ALA A 15 -13.72 65.78 -40.06
CA ALA A 15 -14.07 65.20 -41.37
C ALA A 15 -12.94 64.41 -42.06
N LEU A 16 -11.70 64.43 -41.53
CA LEU A 16 -10.58 63.64 -42.05
C LEU A 16 -10.03 62.72 -40.97
N ALA A 17 -10.81 61.71 -40.59
CA ALA A 17 -10.25 60.50 -40.01
C ALA A 17 -10.10 59.48 -41.16
N PRO A 18 -8.90 58.98 -41.47
CA PRO A 18 -8.77 57.88 -42.41
C PRO A 18 -9.54 56.70 -41.81
N GLY A 19 -10.51 56.16 -42.56
CA GLY A 19 -11.21 54.95 -42.16
C GLY A 19 -10.18 53.85 -41.93
N GLY A 20 -10.13 53.32 -40.71
CA GLY A 20 -9.30 52.16 -40.40
C GLY A 20 -9.91 50.96 -41.09
N ASP A 21 -9.39 50.61 -42.26
CA ASP A 21 -9.61 49.30 -42.83
C ASP A 21 -8.80 48.33 -41.98
N ILE A 22 -9.49 47.64 -41.07
CA ILE A 22 -8.89 46.55 -40.34
C ILE A 22 -9.13 45.34 -41.24
N ASP A 23 -8.12 44.98 -42.02
CA ASP A 23 -8.14 43.71 -42.73
C ASP A 23 -8.25 42.61 -41.66
N TYR A 24 -9.48 42.11 -41.48
CA TYR A 24 -9.77 40.90 -40.73
C TYR A 24 -9.41 39.67 -41.58
N GLU A 25 -8.26 39.71 -42.24
CA GLU A 25 -7.53 38.49 -42.50
C GLU A 25 -6.95 38.08 -41.15
N ALA A 26 -7.80 37.41 -40.35
CA ALA A 26 -7.26 36.37 -39.50
C ALA A 26 -6.33 35.58 -40.41
N PRO A 27 -5.04 35.34 -40.05
CA PRO A 27 -4.39 34.21 -40.68
C PRO A 27 -5.42 33.08 -40.53
N GLU A 28 -5.67 32.33 -41.60
CA GLU A 28 -6.14 30.98 -41.42
C GLU A 28 -5.03 30.30 -40.60
N SER A 29 -4.97 30.59 -39.30
CA SER A 29 -4.45 29.69 -38.32
C SER A 29 -5.40 28.54 -38.50
N GLU A 30 -4.99 27.60 -39.36
CA GLU A 30 -5.57 26.28 -39.51
C GLU A 30 -6.04 25.94 -38.11
N SER A 31 -7.36 26.03 -37.87
CA SER A 31 -7.91 25.57 -36.61
C SER A 31 -7.39 24.15 -36.53
N PRO A 32 -6.49 23.82 -35.58
CA PRO A 32 -5.70 22.60 -35.69
C PRO A 32 -6.70 21.49 -35.93
N ASP A 33 -6.60 20.86 -37.11
CA ASP A 33 -7.66 20.02 -37.65
C ASP A 33 -7.97 18.96 -36.60
N LEU A 34 -9.07 19.17 -35.86
CA LEU A 34 -9.36 18.40 -34.65
C LEU A 34 -9.49 16.91 -35.01
N MET A 35 -9.77 16.60 -36.28
CA MET A 35 -9.81 15.25 -36.84
C MET A 35 -8.42 14.59 -36.98
N LYS A 36 -7.32 15.35 -37.03
CA LYS A 36 -5.95 14.80 -37.02
C LYS A 36 -5.43 14.50 -35.61
N ILE A 37 -6.07 15.05 -34.57
CA ILE A 37 -5.63 14.92 -33.18
C ILE A 37 -6.54 13.96 -32.41
N VAL A 38 -7.78 13.79 -32.85
CA VAL A 38 -8.81 13.00 -32.17
C VAL A 38 -9.29 11.86 -33.08
N ASP A 39 -9.25 10.64 -32.56
CA ASP A 39 -9.87 9.48 -33.20
C ASP A 39 -11.39 9.52 -32.95
N ILE A 40 -12.14 10.01 -33.94
CA ILE A 40 -13.60 10.09 -33.88
C ILE A 40 -14.20 8.74 -34.25
N LYS A 41 -14.56 7.95 -33.25
CA LYS A 41 -15.31 6.71 -33.44
C LYS A 41 -16.82 6.98 -33.32
N PRO A 42 -17.62 6.73 -34.37
CA PRO A 42 -19.07 6.89 -34.26
C PRO A 42 -19.64 5.86 -33.27
N ILE A 43 -20.65 6.24 -32.50
CA ILE A 43 -21.35 5.35 -31.56
C ILE A 43 -22.21 4.36 -32.37
N THR A 44 -21.59 3.30 -32.87
CA THR A 44 -22.25 2.22 -33.61
C THR A 44 -22.56 1.04 -32.68
N PRO A 45 -23.57 0.20 -33.02
CA PRO A 45 -23.80 -1.06 -32.29
C PRO A 45 -22.54 -1.94 -32.21
N GLU A 46 -21.74 -1.97 -33.28
CA GLU A 46 -20.46 -2.69 -33.31
C GLU A 46 -19.43 -2.12 -32.32
N LEU A 47 -19.35 -0.79 -32.17
CA LEU A 47 -18.48 -0.16 -31.16
C LEU A 47 -18.94 -0.50 -29.75
N ILE A 48 -20.26 -0.49 -29.49
CA ILE A 48 -20.84 -0.86 -28.20
C ILE A 48 -20.48 -2.30 -27.86
N TRP A 49 -20.69 -3.25 -28.78
CA TRP A 49 -20.32 -4.65 -28.55
C TRP A 49 -18.82 -4.83 -28.40
N ALA A 50 -18.01 -4.13 -29.18
CA ALA A 50 -16.55 -4.16 -29.05
C ALA A 50 -16.06 -3.63 -27.69
N GLN A 51 -16.74 -2.63 -27.11
CA GLN A 51 -16.44 -2.13 -25.76
C GLN A 51 -17.04 -3.01 -24.65
N GLU A 52 -18.22 -3.59 -24.86
CA GLU A 52 -18.86 -4.50 -23.90
C GLU A 52 -18.09 -5.83 -23.77
N THR A 53 -17.41 -6.27 -24.84
CA THR A 53 -16.51 -7.44 -24.81
C THR A 53 -15.17 -7.13 -24.12
N GLN A 54 -14.87 -5.87 -23.79
CA GLN A 54 -13.71 -5.48 -22.96
C GLN A 54 -14.06 -5.55 -21.45
N GLU A 55 -14.70 -6.62 -21.01
CA GLU A 55 -14.60 -6.95 -19.58
C GLU A 55 -13.13 -7.20 -19.27
N PRO A 56 -12.57 -6.60 -18.20
CA PRO A 56 -11.20 -6.90 -17.82
C PRO A 56 -11.11 -8.43 -17.65
N PRO A 57 -10.04 -9.07 -18.17
CA PRO A 57 -9.88 -10.49 -17.97
C PRO A 57 -9.96 -10.77 -16.46
N VAL A 58 -10.95 -11.57 -16.05
CA VAL A 58 -10.98 -12.11 -14.69
C VAL A 58 -9.80 -13.05 -14.62
N HIS A 59 -8.69 -12.57 -14.10
CA HIS A 59 -7.52 -13.39 -13.86
C HIS A 59 -7.88 -14.32 -12.70
N PRO A 60 -8.01 -15.65 -12.93
CA PRO A 60 -8.14 -16.56 -11.80
C PRO A 60 -6.91 -16.38 -10.91
N VAL A 61 -7.06 -16.69 -9.62
CA VAL A 61 -5.92 -16.79 -8.69
C VAL A 61 -4.85 -17.61 -9.39
N THR A 62 -3.71 -16.99 -9.66
CA THR A 62 -2.65 -17.61 -10.43
C THR A 62 -2.10 -18.79 -9.66
N GLU A 63 -1.67 -19.86 -10.34
CA GLU A 63 -1.11 -21.01 -9.62
C GLU A 63 0.17 -20.64 -8.87
N GLU A 64 0.89 -19.62 -9.34
CA GLU A 64 1.98 -19.01 -8.61
C GLU A 64 1.54 -18.47 -7.24
N LEU A 65 0.44 -17.72 -7.18
CA LEU A 65 -0.09 -17.19 -5.92
C LEU A 65 -0.58 -18.33 -5.02
N ARG A 66 -1.23 -19.35 -5.58
CA ARG A 66 -1.67 -20.52 -4.80
C ARG A 66 -0.49 -21.23 -4.14
N ASN A 67 0.60 -21.43 -4.87
CA ASN A 67 1.82 -22.05 -4.33
C ASN A 67 2.51 -21.15 -3.30
N GLU A 68 2.52 -19.83 -3.51
CA GLU A 68 3.09 -18.89 -2.52
C GLU A 68 2.29 -18.89 -1.20
N LEU A 69 0.97 -19.06 -1.28
CA LEU A 69 0.10 -19.19 -0.10
C LEU A 69 0.28 -20.53 0.61
N SER A 70 0.52 -21.63 -0.11
CA SER A 70 0.74 -22.95 0.50
C SER A 70 2.07 -23.05 1.22
N ASP A 71 3.10 -22.41 0.67
CA ASP A 71 4.47 -22.45 1.20
C ASP A 71 4.77 -21.24 2.12
N TYR A 72 3.72 -20.51 2.51
CA TYR A 72 3.87 -19.32 3.34
C TYR A 72 4.35 -19.68 4.75
N GLU A 73 5.49 -19.12 5.13
CA GLU A 73 6.03 -19.23 6.47
C GLU A 73 6.41 -17.86 7.03
N TYR A 74 5.91 -17.57 8.23
CA TYR A 74 6.20 -16.32 8.90
C TYR A 74 7.59 -16.36 9.54
N THR A 75 8.43 -15.39 9.17
CA THR A 75 9.71 -15.11 9.81
C THR A 75 9.59 -13.99 10.84
N VAL A 76 10.20 -14.20 12.01
CA VAL A 76 10.20 -13.25 13.12
C VAL A 76 10.95 -11.97 12.74
N GLY A 77 10.39 -10.81 13.10
CA GLY A 77 11.00 -9.51 12.86
C GLY A 77 11.25 -8.71 14.14
N VAL A 78 11.93 -7.57 13.98
CA VAL A 78 12.18 -6.63 15.08
C VAL A 78 10.86 -6.08 15.63
N GLY A 79 10.71 -6.10 16.95
CA GLY A 79 9.50 -5.64 17.65
C GLY A 79 8.46 -6.73 17.91
N ASP A 80 8.56 -7.90 17.27
CA ASP A 80 7.71 -9.05 17.60
C ASP A 80 7.95 -9.49 19.05
N VAL A 81 6.92 -10.09 19.65
CA VAL A 81 6.99 -10.64 21.01
C VAL A 81 6.90 -12.15 20.93
N LEU A 82 7.92 -12.84 21.44
CA LEU A 82 7.98 -14.29 21.46
C LEU A 82 7.59 -14.84 22.83
N SER A 83 6.64 -15.78 22.86
CA SER A 83 6.35 -16.62 24.02
C SER A 83 7.14 -17.91 23.89
N ILE A 84 8.04 -18.17 24.84
CA ILE A 84 8.89 -19.36 24.83
C ILE A 84 8.48 -20.19 26.04
N VAL A 85 7.95 -21.37 25.77
CA VAL A 85 7.52 -22.33 26.80
C VAL A 85 8.60 -23.39 26.93
N VAL A 86 9.13 -23.56 28.13
CA VAL A 86 10.04 -24.67 28.46
C VAL A 86 9.29 -25.59 29.41
N TYR A 87 8.99 -26.80 28.95
CA TYR A 87 8.27 -27.77 29.76
C TYR A 87 9.12 -28.19 30.97
N ASP A 88 8.43 -28.52 32.06
CA ASP A 88 9.01 -28.84 33.37
C ASP A 88 9.88 -27.73 34.00
N HIS A 89 9.90 -26.54 33.37
CA HIS A 89 10.65 -25.36 33.80
C HIS A 89 9.80 -24.08 33.75
N PRO A 90 8.76 -23.94 34.60
CA PRO A 90 7.89 -22.75 34.64
C PRO A 90 8.67 -21.45 34.93
N GLU A 91 9.80 -21.53 35.62
CA GLU A 91 10.73 -20.43 35.89
C GLU A 91 11.31 -19.80 34.62
N LEU A 92 11.36 -20.55 33.51
CA LEU A 92 11.85 -20.09 32.21
C LEU A 92 10.72 -19.67 31.25
N THR A 93 9.50 -20.14 31.51
CA THR A 93 8.33 -19.83 30.68
C THR A 93 7.73 -18.47 31.01
N ILE A 94 7.63 -18.13 32.30
CA ILE A 94 7.06 -16.85 32.76
C ILE A 94 7.98 -16.26 33.82
N PRO A 95 9.11 -15.65 33.42
CA PRO A 95 10.12 -15.17 34.37
C PRO A 95 9.59 -14.08 35.31
N THR A 96 8.42 -13.47 35.01
CA THR A 96 7.83 -12.39 35.82
C THR A 96 6.50 -12.74 36.50
N GLY A 97 6.16 -14.03 36.61
CA GLY A 97 4.98 -14.53 37.34
C GLY A 97 3.74 -14.75 36.47
N GLY A 98 2.96 -15.79 36.80
CA GLY A 98 1.88 -16.35 35.96
C GLY A 98 0.61 -15.51 35.78
N GLU A 99 0.56 -14.28 36.29
CA GLU A 99 -0.63 -13.41 36.19
C GLU A 99 -0.60 -12.44 34.99
N ARG A 100 0.50 -12.40 34.22
CA ARG A 100 0.64 -11.50 33.06
C ARG A 100 0.36 -12.21 31.75
N SER A 101 -0.18 -11.48 30.78
CA SER A 101 -0.43 -12.05 29.44
C SER A 101 0.89 -12.40 28.75
N ALA A 102 0.86 -13.34 27.79
CA ALA A 102 2.05 -13.71 27.00
C ALA A 102 2.67 -12.52 26.23
N VAL A 103 1.89 -11.46 25.97
CA VAL A 103 2.38 -10.23 25.33
C VAL A 103 3.18 -9.37 26.30
N GLU A 104 2.80 -9.34 27.57
CA GLU A 104 3.47 -8.55 28.62
C GLU A 104 4.67 -9.27 29.22
N ALA A 105 4.59 -10.60 29.32
CA ALA A 105 5.65 -11.45 29.87
C ALA A 105 6.59 -12.03 28.80
N GLY A 106 6.28 -11.84 27.51
CA GLY A 106 7.03 -12.38 26.40
C GLY A 106 8.35 -11.67 26.11
N ASN A 107 9.18 -12.31 25.29
CA ASN A 107 10.50 -11.83 24.90
C ASN A 107 10.40 -10.93 23.66
N ILE A 108 10.60 -9.63 23.84
CA ILE A 108 10.57 -8.66 22.74
C ILE A 108 11.85 -8.74 21.91
N VAL A 109 11.71 -8.87 20.59
CA VAL A 109 12.82 -8.83 19.64
C VAL A 109 13.36 -7.40 19.55
N ARG A 110 14.61 -7.22 19.97
CA ARG A 110 15.27 -5.91 20.00
C ARG A 110 15.65 -5.41 18.60
N SER A 111 16.07 -4.16 18.52
CA SER A 111 16.47 -3.48 17.27
C SER A 111 17.63 -4.14 16.54
N ASP A 112 18.46 -4.90 17.23
CA ASP A 112 19.56 -5.70 16.67
C ASP A 112 19.12 -7.10 16.20
N GLY A 113 17.82 -7.40 16.28
CA GLY A 113 17.23 -8.68 15.91
C GLY A 113 17.48 -9.80 16.93
N THR A 114 17.86 -9.48 18.17
CA THR A 114 18.08 -10.48 19.23
C THR A 114 17.03 -10.43 20.33
N ILE A 115 16.84 -11.55 21.01
CA ILE A 115 16.17 -11.62 22.32
C ILE A 115 17.21 -11.91 23.40
N PHE A 116 16.86 -11.64 24.65
CA PHE A 116 17.65 -12.09 25.80
C PHE A 116 16.90 -13.26 26.41
N TYR A 117 17.59 -14.37 26.63
CA TYR A 117 17.02 -15.56 27.25
C TYR A 117 17.92 -16.02 28.40
N PRO A 118 17.37 -16.44 29.55
CA PRO A 118 18.18 -16.90 30.69
C PRO A 118 19.16 -18.01 30.29
N PHE A 119 20.30 -18.07 31.00
CA PHE A 119 21.43 -19.00 30.77
C PHE A 119 22.23 -18.77 29.48
N ILE A 120 21.57 -18.57 28.36
CA ILE A 120 22.21 -18.48 27.02
C ILE A 120 22.43 -17.04 26.54
N GLY A 121 21.87 -16.05 27.26
CA GLY A 121 22.09 -14.63 26.99
C GLY A 121 21.41 -14.16 25.70
N ARG A 122 22.17 -13.52 24.80
CA ARG A 122 21.62 -12.91 23.58
C ARG A 122 21.51 -13.94 22.46
N VAL A 123 20.32 -14.09 21.91
CA VAL A 123 20.00 -15.05 20.84
C VAL A 123 19.45 -14.29 19.64
N HIS A 124 20.08 -14.44 18.47
CA HIS A 124 19.58 -13.83 17.24
C HIS A 124 18.41 -14.62 16.66
N VAL A 125 17.28 -13.94 16.47
CA VAL A 125 15.99 -14.54 16.06
C VAL A 125 15.34 -13.83 14.88
N ALA A 126 15.76 -12.61 14.54
CA ALA A 126 15.20 -11.91 13.39
C ALA A 126 15.51 -12.65 12.08
N GLY A 127 14.51 -12.75 11.20
CA GLY A 127 14.59 -13.48 9.94
C GLY A 127 14.41 -14.99 10.08
N LYS A 128 14.22 -15.52 11.30
CA LYS A 128 14.06 -16.95 11.55
C LYS A 128 12.61 -17.36 11.74
N THR A 129 12.31 -18.62 11.48
CA THR A 129 11.01 -19.23 11.78
C THR A 129 10.96 -19.67 13.25
N THR A 130 9.77 -19.90 13.80
CA THR A 130 9.62 -20.38 15.18
C THR A 130 10.34 -21.71 15.40
N GLU A 131 10.34 -22.58 14.39
CA GLU A 131 11.04 -23.87 14.40
C GLU A 131 12.56 -23.71 14.46
N GLU A 132 13.12 -22.81 13.65
CA GLU A 132 14.56 -22.52 13.68
C GLU A 132 14.99 -21.95 15.02
N ILE A 133 14.16 -21.08 15.60
CA ILE A 133 14.39 -20.50 16.93
C ILE A 133 14.32 -21.60 17.99
N ARG A 134 13.32 -22.48 17.95
CA ARG A 134 13.19 -23.62 18.86
C ARG A 134 14.45 -24.48 18.85
N VAL A 135 14.91 -24.90 17.67
CA VAL A 135 16.14 -25.70 17.53
C VAL A 135 17.36 -24.96 18.08
N GLN A 136 17.48 -23.66 17.84
CA GLN A 136 18.58 -22.85 18.37
C GLN A 136 18.55 -22.76 19.90
N LEU A 137 17.38 -22.56 20.49
CA LEU A 137 17.19 -22.49 21.94
C LEU A 137 17.47 -23.85 22.59
N THR A 138 16.97 -24.95 22.02
CA THR A 138 17.22 -26.32 22.51
C THR A 138 18.72 -26.60 22.54
N ARG A 139 19.46 -26.23 21.49
CA ARG A 139 20.91 -26.40 21.44
C ARG A 139 21.63 -25.53 22.47
N GLY A 140 21.21 -24.27 22.64
CA GLY A 140 21.82 -23.37 23.62
C GLY A 140 21.61 -23.80 25.06
N LEU A 141 20.44 -24.37 25.37
CA LEU A 141 20.06 -24.78 26.73
C LEU A 141 20.56 -26.19 27.09
N ALA A 142 21.03 -26.98 26.13
CA ALA A 142 21.51 -28.34 26.36
C ALA A 142 22.69 -28.43 27.35
N ASP A 143 23.47 -27.35 27.51
CA ASP A 143 24.57 -27.29 28.49
C ASP A 143 24.07 -27.07 29.94
N PHE A 144 22.81 -26.66 30.10
CA PHE A 144 22.22 -26.28 31.39
C PHE A 144 21.06 -27.19 31.81
N LEU A 145 20.35 -27.76 30.84
CA LEU A 145 19.17 -28.60 31.02
C LEU A 145 19.35 -29.92 30.27
N THR A 146 18.96 -31.03 30.90
CA THR A 146 18.93 -32.34 30.25
C THR A 146 17.69 -32.44 29.37
N GLU A 147 17.87 -32.61 28.06
CA GLU A 147 16.79 -32.81 27.07
C GLU A 147 15.65 -31.76 27.12
N PRO A 148 15.97 -30.45 26.97
CA PRO A 148 14.97 -29.40 27.13
C PRO A 148 13.88 -29.48 26.05
N GLN A 149 12.63 -29.63 26.48
CA GLN A 149 11.45 -29.57 25.62
C GLN A 149 10.98 -28.11 25.55
N ILE A 150 11.06 -27.52 24.36
CA ILE A 150 10.81 -26.10 24.14
C ILE A 150 9.76 -25.93 23.06
N ASP A 151 8.81 -25.04 23.29
CA ASP A 151 7.87 -24.56 22.30
C ASP A 151 7.98 -23.04 22.15
N VAL A 152 7.80 -22.54 20.93
CA VAL A 152 8.01 -21.13 20.59
C VAL A 152 6.83 -20.61 19.80
N PHE A 153 6.14 -19.63 20.37
CA PHE A 153 5.01 -18.95 19.75
C PHE A 153 5.29 -17.46 19.60
N ILE A 154 4.60 -16.82 18.65
CA ILE A 154 4.59 -15.37 18.53
C ILE A 154 3.37 -14.86 19.30
N ALA A 155 3.61 -14.17 20.41
CA ALA A 155 2.57 -13.57 21.23
C ALA A 155 1.99 -12.29 20.61
N ALA A 156 2.83 -11.52 19.89
CA ALA A 156 2.39 -10.33 19.17
C ALA A 156 3.19 -10.11 17.88
N PHE A 157 2.46 -9.89 16.79
CA PHE A 157 2.98 -9.61 15.45
C PHE A 157 3.08 -8.09 15.24
N ASN A 158 4.24 -7.52 15.52
CA ASN A 158 4.44 -6.07 15.51
C ASN A 158 5.35 -5.60 14.38
N SER A 159 6.17 -6.51 13.84
CA SER A 159 7.26 -6.20 12.92
C SER A 159 6.81 -5.93 11.48
N LYS A 160 5.72 -6.56 11.04
CA LYS A 160 5.20 -6.50 9.67
C LYS A 160 3.72 -6.12 9.70
N ARG A 161 3.34 -5.12 8.91
CA ARG A 161 1.95 -4.65 8.79
C ARG A 161 1.68 -4.12 7.38
N PHE A 162 0.45 -4.30 6.92
CA PHE A 162 -0.10 -3.63 5.75
C PHE A 162 -0.91 -2.42 6.19
N HIS A 163 -0.89 -1.36 5.40
CA HIS A 163 -1.71 -0.18 5.62
C HIS A 163 -2.80 -0.16 4.55
N VAL A 164 -4.06 -0.20 4.99
CA VAL A 164 -5.22 -0.12 4.11
C VAL A 164 -5.85 1.25 4.27
N THR A 165 -5.91 1.99 3.16
CA THR A 165 -6.36 3.39 3.12
C THR A 165 -7.29 3.62 1.94
N GLY A 166 -8.09 4.69 1.99
CA GLY A 166 -9.00 5.07 0.91
C GLY A 166 -10.46 4.84 1.29
N ALA A 167 -11.28 4.49 0.30
CA ALA A 167 -12.72 4.31 0.44
C ALA A 167 -13.10 2.94 1.06
N VAL A 168 -12.56 2.66 2.24
CA VAL A 168 -12.86 1.47 3.06
C VAL A 168 -13.56 1.88 4.36
N ALA A 169 -14.29 0.96 4.99
CA ALA A 169 -15.09 1.28 6.17
C ALA A 169 -14.24 1.80 7.35
N SER A 170 -13.15 1.10 7.68
CA SER A 170 -12.24 1.46 8.78
C SER A 170 -10.77 1.47 8.34
N PRO A 171 -10.28 2.55 7.72
CA PRO A 171 -8.87 2.66 7.34
C PRO A 171 -7.93 2.39 8.52
N GLY A 172 -6.89 1.59 8.31
CA GLY A 172 -6.09 1.09 9.42
C GLY A 172 -4.88 0.28 9.01
N SER A 173 -4.19 -0.25 10.02
CA SER A 173 -3.06 -1.17 9.84
C SER A 173 -3.48 -2.58 10.17
N VAL A 174 -3.20 -3.51 9.26
CA VAL A 174 -3.46 -4.95 9.42
C VAL A 174 -2.12 -5.67 9.67
N PRO A 175 -1.94 -6.40 10.77
CA PRO A 175 -0.70 -7.09 11.06
C PRO A 175 -0.51 -8.31 10.14
N VAL A 176 0.73 -8.61 9.78
CA VAL A 176 1.06 -9.85 9.07
C VAL A 176 1.32 -10.94 10.10
N THR A 177 0.62 -12.06 9.99
CA THR A 177 0.67 -13.15 10.98
C THR A 177 1.22 -14.45 10.39
N ASN A 178 1.12 -15.55 11.12
CA ASN A 178 1.40 -16.90 10.64
C ASN A 178 0.35 -17.43 9.64
N VAL A 179 -0.76 -16.72 9.45
CA VAL A 179 -1.72 -16.98 8.39
C VAL A 179 -1.37 -16.09 7.19
N PRO A 180 -1.30 -16.63 5.97
CA PRO A 180 -1.03 -15.83 4.79
C PRO A 180 -2.14 -14.78 4.62
N LEU A 181 -1.74 -13.53 4.44
CA LEU A 181 -2.66 -12.39 4.28
C LEU A 181 -2.70 -11.96 2.82
N THR A 182 -3.86 -12.07 2.17
CA THR A 182 -4.07 -11.54 0.82
C THR A 182 -4.60 -10.10 0.85
N ILE A 183 -4.56 -9.43 -0.31
CA ILE A 183 -5.17 -8.09 -0.46
C ILE A 183 -6.67 -8.14 -0.14
N LEU A 184 -7.36 -9.20 -0.58
CA LEU A 184 -8.78 -9.38 -0.31
C LEU A 184 -9.03 -9.53 1.19
N ASP A 185 -8.23 -10.34 1.89
CA ASP A 185 -8.33 -10.53 3.34
C ASP A 185 -8.09 -9.21 4.08
N ALA A 186 -7.05 -8.47 3.71
CA ALA A 186 -6.73 -7.18 4.32
C ALA A 186 -7.84 -6.15 4.14
N VAL A 187 -8.49 -6.10 2.96
CA VAL A 187 -9.64 -5.21 2.70
C VAL A 187 -10.86 -5.63 3.51
N ASN A 188 -11.11 -6.95 3.63
CA ASN A 188 -12.22 -7.45 4.42
C ASN A 188 -12.02 -7.19 5.92
N GLU A 189 -10.79 -7.29 6.43
CA GLU A 189 -10.45 -7.05 7.84
C GLU A 189 -10.71 -5.60 8.25
N VAL A 190 -10.57 -4.65 7.34
CA VAL A 190 -10.92 -3.23 7.56
C VAL A 190 -12.39 -2.89 7.28
N GLY A 191 -13.24 -3.91 7.13
CA GLY A 191 -14.69 -3.77 6.93
C GLY A 191 -15.12 -3.55 5.48
N GLY A 192 -14.25 -3.83 4.51
CA GLY A 192 -14.58 -3.79 3.09
C GLY A 192 -14.67 -2.38 2.48
N PRO A 193 -14.93 -2.29 1.17
CA PRO A 193 -15.13 -1.02 0.47
C PRO A 193 -16.44 -0.36 0.89
N THR A 194 -16.42 0.98 0.98
CA THR A 194 -17.64 1.79 1.19
C THR A 194 -18.47 1.92 -0.10
N ASP A 195 -19.75 2.28 0.01
CA ASP A 195 -20.63 2.50 -1.15
C ASP A 195 -20.11 3.55 -2.15
N ASN A 196 -19.27 4.48 -1.68
CA ASN A 196 -18.62 5.52 -2.48
C ASN A 196 -17.28 5.09 -3.09
N ALA A 197 -16.84 3.84 -2.85
CA ALA A 197 -15.64 3.31 -3.49
C ALA A 197 -15.90 3.17 -4.99
N PHE A 198 -14.98 3.70 -5.80
CA PHE A 198 -15.11 3.68 -7.25
C PHE A 198 -14.83 2.27 -7.81
N GLY A 199 -15.75 1.33 -7.54
CA GLY A 199 -15.65 -0.09 -7.86
C GLY A 199 -14.47 -0.82 -7.19
N MET A 200 -14.55 -2.15 -7.06
CA MET A 200 -13.39 -3.00 -6.69
C MET A 200 -12.30 -3.02 -7.79
N LYS A 201 -12.44 -2.22 -8.85
CA LYS A 201 -11.65 -2.27 -10.08
C LYS A 201 -10.28 -1.60 -9.96
N CYS A 202 -10.00 -0.92 -8.85
CA CYS A 202 -8.78 -0.14 -8.65
C CYS A 202 -8.23 -0.36 -7.23
N ILE A 203 -7.68 -1.54 -6.94
CA ILE A 203 -6.95 -1.79 -5.69
C ILE A 203 -5.45 -1.72 -5.97
N TYR A 204 -4.78 -0.74 -5.38
CA TYR A 204 -3.34 -0.57 -5.53
C TYR A 204 -2.61 -1.16 -4.32
N SER A 205 -1.66 -2.06 -4.57
CA SER A 205 -0.73 -2.52 -3.54
C SER A 205 0.63 -1.83 -3.71
N VAL A 206 1.13 -1.25 -2.62
CA VAL A 206 2.48 -0.67 -2.57
C VAL A 206 3.29 -1.47 -1.56
N MET A 207 4.15 -2.35 -2.06
CA MET A 207 5.09 -3.08 -1.21
C MET A 207 6.34 -2.23 -0.99
N ALA A 208 6.51 -1.71 0.22
CA ALA A 208 7.72 -1.01 0.62
C ALA A 208 8.88 -2.01 0.79
N ARG A 209 9.49 -2.47 -0.32
CA ARG A 209 10.78 -3.17 -0.27
C ARG A 209 11.86 -2.14 0.02
N LYS A 210 12.70 -2.43 1.03
CA LYS A 210 13.91 -1.65 1.39
C LYS A 210 14.88 -1.45 0.22
N ASN A 211 14.70 -2.15 -0.92
CA ASN A 211 15.47 -1.95 -2.15
C ASN A 211 14.77 -2.46 -3.44
N SER A 212 13.54 -2.01 -3.77
CA SER A 212 13.08 -1.94 -5.18
C SER A 212 11.71 -1.26 -5.29
N SER A 213 11.65 -0.14 -6.02
CA SER A 213 10.42 0.49 -6.48
C SER A 213 9.81 -0.32 -7.64
N ARG A 214 8.92 -1.26 -7.33
CA ARG A 214 7.97 -1.78 -8.33
C ARG A 214 6.55 -1.55 -7.83
N PHE A 215 5.84 -0.71 -8.56
CA PHE A 215 4.41 -0.48 -8.45
C PHE A 215 3.72 -1.49 -9.38
N SER A 216 2.77 -2.29 -8.87
CA SER A 216 1.98 -3.20 -9.69
C SER A 216 0.51 -2.85 -9.54
N PRO A 217 -0.17 -2.37 -10.60
CA PRO A 217 -1.62 -2.26 -10.60
C PRO A 217 -2.22 -3.67 -10.68
N TYR A 218 -3.20 -3.97 -9.81
CA TYR A 218 -4.02 -5.19 -9.85
C TYR A 218 -5.48 -4.79 -10.09
#